data_AF-A0A2E6T7B4-F1
#
_entry.id   AF-A0A2E6T7B4-F1
#
_cell.length_a   1.000
_cell.length_b   1.000
_cell.length_c   1.000
_cell.angle_alpha   90.00
_cell.angle_beta   90.00
_cell.angle_gamma   90.00
#
_symmetry.space_group_name_H-M   'P 1'
#
loop_
_entity.id
_entity.type
_entity.pdbx_description
1 polymer ?
#
loop_
_entity_poly.entity_id
_entity_poly.type
_entity_poly.pdbx_seq_one_letter_code
_entity_poly.pdbx_strand_id
1 'polypeptide(L)'
;MGASNNFLRTAGRILNAGQSRALILTGNIHDIFHTKKGGADDYLSLVEYLTGNWNLSSLILIVYELNGPIRFLREKDAEKVRKAWIEWRLGMNPDDLAINRMTASEEIESQLESVTSAYDDSMQKAVSNPTLALELMRQMCLCSRSDLGGSTCLKENLLILVEGADMLLPDAPITSLNDMDRQRVSICHDWFCDLGFVNGEDSVVMIAESRSQLNQRIARLPQLIEVEVPSPDLETRKHFISWFSRNDNKDRKLQLWGTQAELAELTAGLSLHALMQLLKGVRHGRAKLSQEEVVFKVEGFIKSQLGEEVVEFKKPGHSLREVIGFKRLKTFLKKEVIPRFGMESGEALPGAAIGGPIGAGKTFIFEAVAAELDMVVLVIKNIRSKYYGETDVIFERLRRVLMALSRVLIFI
;
A
#
# COMPACT_ATOMS: atom_id res chain seq x y z
N MET A 1 7.95 -16.20 -10.91
CA MET A 1 8.42 -14.81 -10.68
C MET A 1 7.21 -14.05 -10.18
N GLY A 2 7.08 -13.89 -8.87
CA GLY A 2 5.81 -13.53 -8.20
C GLY A 2 5.30 -12.13 -8.53
N ALA A 3 4.01 -11.93 -8.28
CA ALA A 3 3.27 -10.68 -8.55
C ALA A 3 3.87 -9.45 -7.85
N SER A 4 4.62 -9.64 -6.75
CA SER A 4 5.27 -8.58 -5.98
C SER A 4 6.30 -7.77 -6.80
N ASN A 5 6.99 -8.36 -7.78
CA ASN A 5 7.94 -7.60 -8.61
C ASN A 5 7.25 -6.76 -9.70
N ASN A 6 5.96 -6.97 -9.95
CA ASN A 6 5.27 -6.35 -11.07
C ASN A 6 4.90 -4.88 -10.79
N PHE A 7 4.42 -4.58 -9.58
CA PHE A 7 4.05 -3.20 -9.22
C PHE A 7 5.28 -2.28 -9.20
N LEU A 8 6.41 -2.76 -8.67
CA LEU A 8 7.65 -1.97 -8.62
C LEU A 8 8.19 -1.65 -10.01
N ARG A 9 8.16 -2.63 -10.93
CA ARG A 9 8.50 -2.41 -12.34
C ARG A 9 7.55 -1.43 -13.02
N THR A 10 6.26 -1.51 -12.72
CA THR A 10 5.25 -0.61 -13.28
C THR A 10 5.47 0.81 -12.79
N ALA A 11 5.65 1.02 -11.48
CA ALA A 11 5.98 2.31 -10.89
C ALA A 11 7.29 2.88 -11.48
N GLY A 12 8.36 2.09 -11.52
CA GLY A 12 9.63 2.48 -12.13
C GLY A 12 9.49 2.83 -13.62
N ARG A 13 8.66 2.10 -14.38
CA ARG A 13 8.39 2.41 -15.79
C ARG A 13 7.68 3.75 -15.94
N ILE A 14 6.69 4.04 -15.09
CA ILE A 14 5.94 5.31 -15.15
C ILE A 14 6.87 6.50 -14.88
N LEU A 15 7.71 6.40 -13.83
CA LEU A 15 8.68 7.43 -13.48
C LEU A 15 9.76 7.61 -14.57
N ASN A 16 10.36 6.51 -15.03
CA ASN A 16 11.44 6.55 -16.03
C ASN A 16 10.96 6.98 -17.41
N ALA A 17 9.71 6.66 -17.78
CA ALA A 17 9.12 7.11 -19.04
C ALA A 17 8.65 8.57 -19.00
N GLY A 18 8.70 9.23 -17.84
CA GLY A 18 8.16 10.59 -17.66
C GLY A 18 6.65 10.66 -17.87
N GLN A 19 5.93 9.54 -17.76
CA GLN A 19 4.47 9.52 -17.92
C GLN A 19 3.79 10.28 -16.78
N SER A 20 4.35 10.19 -15.57
CA SER A 20 4.03 11.08 -14.45
C SER A 20 5.20 11.16 -13.47
N ARG A 21 5.30 12.31 -12.80
CA ARG A 21 6.19 12.58 -11.66
C ARG A 21 5.51 12.42 -10.31
N ALA A 22 4.18 12.31 -10.27
CA ALA A 22 3.41 12.09 -9.05
C ALA A 22 2.73 10.71 -9.11
N LEU A 23 3.17 9.81 -8.23
CA LEU A 23 2.59 8.48 -8.07
C LEU A 23 1.88 8.37 -6.72
N ILE A 24 0.82 7.57 -6.68
CA ILE A 24 0.26 7.04 -5.44
C ILE A 24 0.34 5.51 -5.46
N LEU A 25 0.93 4.94 -4.41
CA LEU A 25 0.88 3.51 -4.13
C LEU A 25 -0.30 3.21 -3.22
N THR A 26 -1.22 2.36 -3.69
CA THR A 26 -2.43 1.95 -2.98
C THR A 26 -2.48 0.46 -2.71
N GLY A 27 -3.43 0.00 -1.89
CA GLY A 27 -3.64 -1.43 -1.64
C GLY A 27 -2.89 -1.95 -0.43
N ASN A 28 -2.10 -3.02 -0.61
CA ASN A 28 -1.49 -3.76 0.50
C ASN A 28 -0.19 -3.10 1.03
N ILE A 29 -0.29 -1.84 1.49
CA ILE A 29 0.87 -0.99 1.82
C ILE A 29 1.55 -1.32 3.17
N HIS A 30 0.82 -1.94 4.09
CA HIS A 30 1.31 -2.28 5.44
C HIS A 30 1.90 -3.70 5.55
N ASP A 31 2.09 -4.37 4.41
CA ASP A 31 2.66 -5.71 4.37
C ASP A 31 4.19 -5.70 4.36
N ILE A 32 4.76 -6.88 4.47
CA ILE A 32 6.19 -7.12 4.33
C ILE A 32 6.50 -7.70 2.95
N PHE A 33 7.63 -7.32 2.38
CA PHE A 33 8.04 -7.68 1.01
C PHE A 33 9.36 -8.43 1.03
N HIS A 34 9.42 -9.51 0.24
CA HIS A 34 10.62 -10.33 0.12
C HIS A 34 11.71 -9.59 -0.67
N THR A 35 12.92 -9.59 -0.13
CA THR A 35 14.12 -9.15 -0.84
C THR A 35 15.26 -10.15 -0.63
N LYS A 36 16.21 -10.16 -1.57
CA LYS A 36 17.45 -10.93 -1.47
C LYS A 36 18.61 -9.98 -1.25
N LYS A 37 19.06 -9.84 0.00
CA LYS A 37 20.21 -8.98 0.33
C LYS A 37 21.40 -9.87 0.69
N GLY A 38 22.47 -9.81 -0.11
CA GLY A 38 23.69 -10.58 0.12
C GLY A 38 23.53 -12.11 0.04
N GLY A 39 22.49 -12.62 -0.63
CA GLY A 39 22.20 -14.05 -0.75
C GLY A 39 21.33 -14.64 0.37
N ALA A 40 20.99 -13.86 1.39
CA ALA A 40 20.00 -14.22 2.39
C ALA A 40 18.62 -13.66 2.01
N ASP A 41 17.58 -14.45 2.25
CA ASP A 41 16.19 -14.01 2.15
C ASP A 41 15.85 -13.14 3.35
N ASP A 42 15.31 -11.95 3.10
CA ASP A 42 14.88 -11.00 4.11
C ASP A 42 13.49 -10.43 3.77
N TYR A 43 12.77 -9.94 4.77
CA TYR A 43 11.43 -9.37 4.62
C TYR A 43 11.38 -7.98 5.26
N LEU A 44 11.13 -6.97 4.41
CA LEU A 44 11.21 -5.56 4.78
C LEU A 44 9.84 -4.88 4.64
N SER A 45 9.66 -3.73 5.28
CA SER A 45 8.47 -2.89 5.05
C SER A 45 8.40 -2.39 3.61
N LEU A 46 7.25 -1.89 3.15
CA LEU A 46 7.14 -1.32 1.79
C LEU A 46 8.18 -0.22 1.55
N VAL A 47 8.37 0.69 2.50
CA VAL A 47 9.29 1.83 2.34
C VAL A 47 10.75 1.38 2.31
N GLU A 48 11.14 0.44 3.16
CA GLU A 48 12.47 -0.18 3.11
C GLU A 48 12.69 -0.96 1.81
N TYR A 49 11.65 -1.63 1.31
CA TYR A 49 11.69 -2.34 0.04
C TYR A 49 11.85 -1.38 -1.14
N LEU A 50 11.11 -0.26 -1.17
CA LEU A 50 11.22 0.76 -2.22
C LEU A 50 12.58 1.46 -2.20
N THR A 51 13.01 1.92 -1.02
CA THR A 51 14.32 2.59 -0.86
C THR A 51 15.48 1.66 -1.19
N GLY A 52 15.37 0.36 -0.88
CA GLY A 52 16.38 -0.62 -1.26
C GLY A 52 16.49 -0.85 -2.78
N ASN A 53 15.36 -0.86 -3.49
CA ASN A 53 15.31 -1.12 -4.93
C ASN A 53 15.57 0.12 -5.80
N TRP A 54 15.22 1.32 -5.31
CA TRP A 54 15.41 2.59 -6.03
C TRP A 54 16.70 3.32 -5.64
N ASN A 55 17.62 2.64 -4.96
CA ASN A 55 18.91 3.19 -4.51
C ASN A 55 19.91 3.37 -5.68
N LEU A 56 19.59 4.23 -6.63
CA LEU A 56 20.46 4.57 -7.77
C LEU A 56 21.38 5.74 -7.41
N SER A 57 22.56 5.83 -8.04
CA SER A 57 23.49 6.95 -7.79
C SER A 57 22.99 8.28 -8.37
N SER A 58 22.10 8.23 -9.37
CA SER A 58 21.47 9.37 -10.02
C SER A 58 20.26 9.93 -9.27
N LEU A 59 19.82 9.26 -8.19
CA LEU A 59 18.64 9.65 -7.42
C LEU A 59 19.02 9.95 -5.97
N ILE A 60 18.46 11.05 -5.46
CA ILE A 60 18.45 11.38 -4.04
C ILE A 60 17.12 10.93 -3.46
N LEU A 61 17.17 9.93 -2.59
CA LEU A 61 15.99 9.36 -1.94
C LEU A 61 15.68 10.09 -0.64
N ILE A 62 14.48 10.67 -0.58
CA ILE A 62 13.93 11.35 0.59
C ILE A 62 12.72 10.57 1.07
N VAL A 63 12.63 10.30 2.36
CA VAL A 63 11.49 9.64 3.01
C VAL A 63 10.92 10.58 4.04
N TYR A 64 9.61 10.81 3.98
CA TYR A 64 8.87 11.59 4.95
C TYR A 64 7.78 10.73 5.57
N GLU A 65 7.90 10.53 6.88
CA GLU A 65 6.91 9.87 7.74
C GLU A 65 6.07 10.95 8.44
N LEU A 66 4.78 10.69 8.66
CA LEU A 66 3.91 11.62 9.37
C LEU A 66 4.46 11.92 10.77
N ASN A 67 4.64 13.20 11.08
CA ASN A 67 5.27 13.68 12.32
C ASN A 67 6.72 13.20 12.55
N GLY A 68 7.38 12.70 11.50
CA GLY A 68 8.77 12.30 11.50
C GLY A 68 9.68 13.34 10.84
N PRO A 69 11.01 13.22 11.01
CA PRO A 69 11.96 14.03 10.26
C PRO A 69 11.94 13.67 8.78
N ILE A 70 12.26 14.64 7.92
CA ILE A 70 12.59 14.37 6.51
C ILE A 70 13.93 13.62 6.48
N ARG A 71 13.88 12.34 6.14
CA ARG A 71 15.03 11.44 6.15
C ARG A 71 15.63 11.29 4.76
N PHE A 72 16.93 11.46 4.65
CA PHE A 72 17.69 11.12 3.45
C PHE A 72 18.26 9.71 3.60
N LEU A 73 18.23 8.90 2.54
CA LEU A 73 18.81 7.56 2.60
C LEU A 73 20.35 7.61 2.77
N ARG A 74 21.01 8.60 2.16
CA ARG A 74 22.45 8.82 2.25
C ARG A 74 22.73 10.19 2.85
N GLU A 75 23.55 10.26 3.88
CA GLU A 75 23.93 11.53 4.52
C GLU A 75 24.62 12.50 3.54
N LYS A 76 25.42 11.97 2.61
CA LYS A 76 26.06 12.78 1.55
C LYS A 76 25.04 13.51 0.66
N ASP A 77 23.88 12.92 0.43
CA ASP A 77 22.85 13.52 -0.40
C ASP A 77 22.12 14.64 0.36
N ALA A 78 21.96 14.49 1.69
CA ALA A 78 21.45 15.56 2.55
C ALA A 78 22.33 16.81 2.52
N GLU A 79 23.66 16.64 2.57
CA GLU A 79 24.61 17.76 2.46
C GLU A 79 24.54 18.47 1.10
N LYS A 80 24.36 17.72 0.01
CA LYS A 80 24.20 18.30 -1.33
C LYS A 80 22.94 19.14 -1.44
N VAL A 81 21.79 18.61 -1.00
CA VAL A 81 20.53 19.34 -1.02
C VAL A 81 20.60 20.59 -0.13
N ARG A 82 21.23 20.48 1.05
CA ARG A 82 21.46 21.64 1.94
C ARG A 82 22.28 22.74 1.25
N LYS A 83 23.39 22.38 0.58
CA LYS A 83 24.22 23.34 -0.16
C LYS A 83 23.44 23.99 -1.31
N ALA A 84 22.78 23.18 -2.14
CA ALA A 84 21.99 23.66 -3.26
C ALA A 84 20.85 24.59 -2.82
N TRP A 85 20.20 24.30 -1.69
CA TRP A 85 19.12 25.13 -1.15
C TRP A 85 19.64 26.50 -0.68
N ILE A 86 20.81 26.54 -0.02
CA ILE A 86 21.45 27.78 0.41
C ILE A 86 21.86 28.62 -0.82
N GLU A 87 22.47 28.00 -1.83
CA GLU A 87 22.83 28.63 -3.10
C GLU A 87 21.61 29.25 -3.79
N TRP A 88 20.52 28.49 -3.86
CA TRP A 88 19.25 28.94 -4.44
C TRP A 88 18.62 30.12 -3.68
N ARG A 89 18.69 30.13 -2.34
CA ARG A 89 18.16 31.23 -1.53
C ARG A 89 18.98 32.51 -1.63
N LEU A 90 20.29 32.40 -1.83
CA LEU A 90 21.19 33.54 -2.00
C LEU A 90 21.25 34.02 -3.45
N GLY A 91 20.83 33.19 -4.41
CA GLY A 91 20.88 33.49 -5.84
C GLY A 91 22.30 33.61 -6.40
N MET A 92 23.28 32.96 -5.75
CA MET A 92 24.70 33.03 -6.08
C MET A 92 25.19 31.69 -6.65
N ASN A 93 26.03 31.72 -7.69
CA ASN A 93 26.62 30.51 -8.24
C ASN A 93 27.71 29.93 -7.32
N PRO A 94 28.08 28.65 -7.51
CA PRO A 94 29.18 28.02 -6.75
C PRO A 94 30.51 28.80 -6.87
N ASP A 95 30.79 29.35 -8.05
CA ASP A 95 32.00 30.15 -8.32
C ASP A 95 31.94 31.51 -7.60
N ASP A 96 30.78 32.17 -7.58
CA ASP A 96 30.57 33.44 -6.89
C ASP A 96 30.71 33.27 -5.37
N LEU A 97 30.19 32.17 -4.81
CA LEU A 97 30.35 31.84 -3.39
C LEU A 97 31.80 31.50 -3.02
N ALA A 98 32.55 30.84 -3.91
CA ALA A 98 33.96 30.57 -3.69
C ALA A 98 34.80 31.85 -3.73
N ILE A 99 34.52 32.74 -4.69
CA ILE A 99 35.18 34.06 -4.83
C ILE A 99 34.84 34.97 -3.64
N ASN A 100 33.58 34.96 -3.20
CA ASN A 100 33.10 35.79 -2.08
C ASN A 100 33.62 35.28 -0.72
N ARG A 101 33.81 33.96 -0.55
CA ARG A 101 34.50 33.40 0.63
C ARG A 101 35.98 33.81 0.68
N MET A 102 36.64 33.96 -0.47
CA MET A 102 38.03 34.41 -0.54
C MET A 102 38.19 35.92 -0.32
N THR A 103 37.13 36.71 -0.52
CA THR A 103 37.15 38.18 -0.39
C THR A 103 36.62 38.69 0.96
N ALA A 104 36.37 37.79 1.93
CA ALA A 104 36.13 38.09 3.35
C ALA A 104 35.18 39.28 3.60
N SER A 105 34.00 39.24 2.97
CA SER A 105 32.92 40.20 3.29
C SER A 105 32.14 39.65 4.50
N GLU A 106 32.36 40.22 5.70
CA GLU A 106 31.64 39.82 6.95
C GLU A 106 30.11 39.78 6.77
N GLU A 107 29.56 40.64 5.89
CA GLU A 107 28.13 40.66 5.54
C GLU A 107 27.66 39.38 4.83
N ILE A 108 28.47 38.78 3.96
CA ILE A 108 28.10 37.57 3.21
C ILE A 108 28.21 36.33 4.10
N GLU A 109 29.20 36.29 4.99
CA GLU A 109 29.32 35.21 5.99
C GLU A 109 28.15 35.21 6.96
N SER A 110 27.75 36.38 7.47
CA SER A 110 26.56 36.49 8.34
C SER A 110 25.26 36.11 7.61
N GLN A 111 25.11 36.48 6.33
CA GLN A 111 23.97 36.05 5.51
C GLN A 111 23.96 34.53 5.31
N LEU A 112 25.10 33.93 4.98
CA LEU A 112 25.26 32.48 4.85
C LEU A 112 24.87 31.74 6.13
N GLU A 113 25.35 32.20 7.29
CA GLU A 113 25.00 31.61 8.60
C GLU A 113 23.50 31.76 8.91
N SER A 114 22.90 32.91 8.58
CA SER A 114 21.46 33.13 8.79
C SER A 114 20.59 32.22 7.92
N VAL A 115 20.94 32.02 6.64
CA VAL A 115 20.20 31.15 5.72
C VAL A 115 20.39 29.68 6.10
N THR A 116 21.60 29.32 6.52
CA THR A 116 21.93 27.96 6.98
C THR A 116 21.15 27.61 8.24
N SER A 117 21.14 28.50 9.24
CA SER A 117 20.36 28.29 10.46
C SER A 117 18.86 28.27 10.18
N ALA A 118 18.35 29.11 9.27
CA ALA A 118 16.96 29.08 8.85
C ALA A 118 16.56 27.76 8.18
N TYR A 119 17.45 27.16 7.38
CA TYR A 119 17.23 25.83 6.79
C TYR A 119 17.16 24.75 7.88
N ASP A 120 18.14 24.72 8.78
CA ASP A 120 18.22 23.73 9.86
C ASP A 120 17.00 23.86 10.81
N ASP A 121 16.60 25.09 11.15
CA ASP A 121 15.39 25.39 11.91
C ASP A 121 14.11 24.91 11.21
N SER A 122 14.04 25.10 9.89
CA SER A 122 12.89 24.66 9.10
C SER A 122 12.80 23.15 9.06
N MET A 123 13.94 22.45 8.91
CA MET A 123 14.01 20.98 8.99
C MET A 123 13.61 20.45 10.36
N GLN A 124 13.98 21.13 11.45
CA GLN A 124 13.55 20.76 12.80
C GLN A 124 12.06 21.00 13.01
N LYS A 125 11.53 22.15 12.57
CA LYS A 125 10.10 22.47 12.69
C LYS A 125 9.22 21.57 11.81
N ALA A 126 9.75 21.06 10.69
CA ALA A 126 9.04 20.15 9.81
C ALA A 126 8.70 18.80 10.46
N VAL A 127 9.42 18.41 11.53
CA VAL A 127 9.14 17.17 12.28
C VAL A 127 7.74 17.18 12.87
N SER A 128 7.31 18.30 13.47
CA SER A 128 5.98 18.41 14.10
C SER A 128 4.95 19.18 13.26
N ASN A 129 5.38 19.72 12.11
CA ASN A 129 4.53 20.50 11.21
C ASN A 129 4.54 19.91 9.79
N PRO A 130 3.55 19.06 9.45
CA PRO A 130 3.48 18.44 8.12
C PRO A 130 3.26 19.44 6.99
N THR A 131 2.61 20.58 7.27
CA THR A 131 2.43 21.64 6.27
C THR A 131 3.76 22.25 5.86
N LEU A 132 4.64 22.51 6.84
CA LEU A 132 5.98 23.00 6.57
C LEU A 132 6.82 21.93 5.85
N ALA A 133 6.70 20.66 6.23
CA ALA A 133 7.42 19.58 5.57
C ALA A 133 7.07 19.48 4.07
N LEU A 134 5.78 19.52 3.72
CA LEU A 134 5.33 19.51 2.32
C LEU A 134 5.84 20.71 1.54
N GLU A 135 5.80 21.91 2.12
CA GLU A 135 6.33 23.11 1.47
C GLU A 135 7.85 23.05 1.28
N LEU A 136 8.60 22.52 2.26
CA LEU A 136 10.05 22.32 2.11
C LEU A 136 10.37 21.32 1.01
N MET A 137 9.66 20.18 0.94
CA MET A 137 9.86 19.20 -0.12
C MET A 137 9.52 19.77 -1.51
N ARG A 138 8.45 20.56 -1.62
CA ARG A 138 8.14 21.32 -2.84
C ARG A 138 9.26 22.30 -3.22
N GLN A 139 9.81 23.01 -2.23
CA GLN A 139 10.96 23.92 -2.44
C GLN A 139 12.23 23.19 -2.84
N MET A 140 12.47 21.98 -2.34
CA MET A 140 13.60 21.15 -2.77
C MET A 140 13.47 20.79 -4.26
N CYS A 141 12.28 20.44 -4.74
CA CYS A 141 12.04 20.23 -6.18
C CYS A 141 12.16 21.51 -7.02
N LEU A 142 11.83 22.67 -6.44
CA LEU A 142 12.06 23.98 -7.09
C LEU A 142 13.55 24.27 -7.22
N CYS A 143 14.31 24.02 -6.15
CA CYS A 143 15.76 24.19 -6.10
C CYS A 143 16.45 23.25 -7.11
N SER A 144 16.11 21.97 -7.11
CA SER A 144 16.68 20.94 -8.00
C SER A 144 16.71 21.37 -9.47
N ARG A 145 15.60 21.96 -9.95
CA ARG A 145 15.42 22.37 -11.35
C ARG A 145 15.81 23.82 -11.66
N SER A 146 16.16 24.62 -10.67
CA SER A 146 16.50 26.03 -10.91
C SER A 146 17.88 26.11 -11.57
N ASP A 147 17.97 26.90 -12.64
CA ASP A 147 19.22 27.18 -13.32
C ASP A 147 19.86 28.43 -12.71
N LEU A 148 20.98 28.25 -12.02
CA LEU A 148 21.86 29.32 -11.60
C LEU A 148 23.09 29.29 -12.51
N GLY A 149 23.28 30.35 -13.30
CA GLY A 149 24.50 30.52 -14.11
C GLY A 149 24.71 29.53 -15.26
N GLY A 150 23.67 28.82 -15.71
CA GLY A 150 23.75 27.86 -16.83
C GLY A 150 24.00 26.41 -16.42
N SER A 151 23.94 26.10 -15.12
CA SER A 151 23.90 24.73 -14.59
C SER A 151 22.78 24.56 -13.57
N THR A 152 22.14 23.40 -13.56
CA THR A 152 21.13 23.05 -12.56
C THR A 152 21.76 22.99 -11.16
N CYS A 153 21.06 23.48 -10.13
CA CYS A 153 21.55 23.45 -8.74
C CYS A 153 21.88 22.02 -8.26
N LEU A 154 21.14 21.02 -8.75
CA LEU A 154 21.42 19.60 -8.49
C LEU A 154 21.60 18.86 -9.82
N LYS A 155 22.56 17.92 -9.83
CA LYS A 155 22.79 17.01 -10.96
C LYS A 155 21.99 15.73 -10.84
N GLU A 156 21.65 15.35 -9.60
CA GLU A 156 20.84 14.19 -9.26
C GLU A 156 19.38 14.59 -9.08
N ASN A 157 18.46 13.67 -9.41
CA ASN A 157 17.04 13.92 -9.33
C ASN A 157 16.50 13.52 -7.95
N LEU A 158 15.49 14.24 -7.46
CA LEU A 158 14.86 13.92 -6.18
C LEU A 158 13.77 12.86 -6.36
N LEU A 159 13.79 11.82 -5.52
CA LEU A 159 12.67 10.89 -5.37
C LEU A 159 12.18 10.93 -3.92
N ILE A 160 10.98 11.47 -3.73
CA ILE A 160 10.39 11.72 -2.42
C ILE A 160 9.30 10.69 -2.14
N LEU A 161 9.47 9.91 -1.08
CA LEU A 161 8.46 8.97 -0.57
C LEU A 161 7.72 9.64 0.59
N VAL A 162 6.40 9.76 0.48
CA VAL A 162 5.53 10.34 1.51
C VAL A 162 4.61 9.27 2.06
N GLU A 163 4.78 8.91 3.32
CA GLU A 163 3.93 7.97 4.03
C GLU A 163 2.68 8.65 4.62
N GLY A 164 1.58 7.89 4.71
CA GLY A 164 0.35 8.36 5.36
C GLY A 164 -0.30 9.53 4.62
N ALA A 165 -0.37 9.46 3.29
CA ALA A 165 -0.90 10.54 2.47
C ALA A 165 -2.40 10.81 2.76
N ASP A 166 -3.15 9.81 3.20
CA ASP A 166 -4.53 9.91 3.70
C ASP A 166 -4.65 10.82 4.94
N MET A 167 -3.69 10.71 5.87
CA MET A 167 -3.63 11.58 7.07
C MET A 167 -3.10 12.98 6.76
N LEU A 168 -2.24 13.09 5.73
CA LEU A 168 -1.70 14.38 5.28
C LEU A 168 -2.73 15.19 4.50
N LEU A 169 -3.58 14.51 3.73
CA LEU A 169 -4.53 15.10 2.79
C LEU A 169 -5.91 14.42 2.96
N PRO A 170 -6.61 14.66 4.08
CA PRO A 170 -7.83 13.94 4.40
C PRO A 170 -8.95 14.16 3.38
N ASP A 171 -9.71 13.10 3.11
CA ASP A 171 -10.95 13.17 2.33
C ASP A 171 -12.05 13.88 3.12
N ALA A 172 -12.09 15.20 3.01
CA ALA A 172 -13.19 16.01 3.48
C ALA A 172 -13.45 17.20 2.54
N PRO A 173 -14.71 17.69 2.48
CA PRO A 173 -15.01 18.94 1.81
C PRO A 173 -14.13 20.07 2.33
N ILE A 174 -13.70 20.96 1.44
CA ILE A 174 -12.84 22.09 1.82
C ILE A 174 -13.45 22.94 2.94
N THR A 175 -14.78 23.08 2.97
CA THR A 175 -15.49 23.86 3.98
C THR A 175 -15.38 23.28 5.39
N SER A 176 -15.15 21.98 5.53
CA SER A 176 -14.97 21.29 6.83
C SER A 176 -13.51 21.09 7.23
N LEU A 177 -12.57 21.35 6.31
CA LEU A 177 -11.14 21.26 6.61
C LEU A 177 -10.69 22.44 7.47
N ASN A 178 -9.78 22.16 8.40
CA ASN A 178 -9.08 23.20 9.12
C ASN A 178 -8.16 23.99 8.14
N ASP A 179 -7.69 25.17 8.56
CA ASP A 179 -6.87 26.03 7.70
C ASP A 179 -5.54 25.37 7.29
N MET A 180 -4.94 24.57 8.17
CA MET A 180 -3.69 23.85 7.88
C MET A 180 -3.89 22.75 6.82
N ASP A 181 -4.96 21.96 6.90
CA ASP A 181 -5.33 20.91 5.97
C ASP A 181 -5.64 21.49 4.60
N ARG A 182 -6.37 22.61 4.57
CA ARG A 182 -6.64 23.36 3.34
C ARG A 182 -5.34 23.84 2.70
N GLN A 183 -4.40 24.35 3.49
CA GLN A 183 -3.10 24.76 3.01
C GLN A 183 -2.30 23.58 2.45
N ARG A 184 -2.29 22.41 3.12
CA ARG A 184 -1.64 21.19 2.62
C ARG A 184 -2.20 20.75 1.27
N VAL A 185 -3.53 20.73 1.12
CA VAL A 185 -4.19 20.43 -0.14
C VAL A 185 -3.81 21.43 -1.23
N SER A 186 -3.74 22.72 -0.93
CA SER A 186 -3.30 23.74 -1.89
C SER A 186 -1.86 23.53 -2.32
N ILE A 187 -0.93 23.32 -1.37
CA ILE A 187 0.49 23.09 -1.65
C ILE A 187 0.67 21.88 -2.57
N CYS A 188 0.05 20.74 -2.25
CA CYS A 188 0.15 19.54 -3.08
C CYS A 188 -0.50 19.71 -4.45
N HIS A 189 -1.64 20.39 -4.52
CA HIS A 189 -2.32 20.66 -5.80
C HIS A 189 -1.44 21.50 -6.71
N ASP A 190 -0.91 22.61 -6.19
CA ASP A 190 -0.05 23.53 -6.93
C ASP A 190 1.27 22.87 -7.30
N TRP A 191 1.82 22.03 -6.41
CA TRP A 191 3.03 21.26 -6.67
C TRP A 191 2.84 20.26 -7.82
N PHE A 192 1.77 19.47 -7.82
CA PHE A 192 1.56 18.44 -8.84
C PHE A 192 1.04 19.01 -10.18
N CYS A 193 0.43 20.19 -10.17
CA CYS A 193 -0.03 20.87 -11.39
C CYS A 193 1.05 21.79 -12.01
N ASP A 194 2.13 22.05 -11.31
CA ASP A 194 3.21 22.90 -11.80
C ASP A 194 3.89 22.27 -13.02
N LEU A 195 3.86 22.99 -14.15
CA LEU A 195 4.47 22.54 -15.40
C LEU A 195 5.97 22.28 -15.26
N GLY A 196 6.65 23.04 -14.40
CA GLY A 196 8.08 22.83 -14.11
C GLY A 196 8.33 21.49 -13.40
N PHE A 197 7.42 21.07 -12.53
CA PHE A 197 7.50 19.77 -11.87
C PHE A 197 7.12 18.63 -12.82
N VAL A 198 6.01 18.78 -13.56
CA VAL A 198 5.52 17.76 -14.51
C VAL A 198 6.55 17.45 -15.61
N ASN A 199 7.20 18.48 -16.16
CA ASN A 199 8.23 18.33 -17.19
C ASN A 199 9.64 18.12 -16.61
N GLY A 200 9.81 18.26 -15.29
CA GLY A 200 11.09 18.06 -14.61
C GLY A 200 11.44 16.57 -14.49
N GLU A 201 12.48 16.28 -13.70
CA GLU A 201 12.94 14.91 -13.46
C GLU A 201 12.69 14.42 -12.02
N ASP A 202 12.40 15.34 -11.10
CA ASP A 202 12.02 15.02 -9.73
C ASP A 202 10.70 14.26 -9.69
N SER A 203 10.54 13.38 -8.69
CA SER A 203 9.36 12.52 -8.57
C SER A 203 8.92 12.41 -7.11
N VAL A 204 7.60 12.31 -6.91
CA VAL A 204 6.95 12.16 -5.61
C VAL A 204 6.09 10.91 -5.65
N VAL A 205 6.26 10.04 -4.65
CA VAL A 205 5.48 8.83 -4.47
C VAL A 205 4.78 8.91 -3.12
N MET A 206 3.46 9.08 -3.17
CA MET A 206 2.59 9.05 -1.99
C MET A 206 2.17 7.62 -1.68
N ILE A 207 2.06 7.30 -0.40
CA ILE A 207 1.61 5.98 0.07
C ILE A 207 0.34 6.20 0.89
N ALA A 208 -0.76 5.60 0.43
CA ALA A 208 -2.03 5.60 1.13
C ALA A 208 -2.70 4.24 0.93
N GLU A 209 -3.60 3.83 1.81
CA GLU A 209 -4.24 2.53 1.63
C GLU A 209 -5.18 2.53 0.42
N SER A 210 -5.90 3.64 0.22
CA SER A 210 -6.82 3.84 -0.88
C SER A 210 -6.70 5.25 -1.43
N ARG A 211 -6.84 5.40 -2.76
CA ARG A 211 -6.95 6.70 -3.42
C ARG A 211 -8.19 7.46 -2.94
N SER A 212 -9.25 6.73 -2.56
CA SER A 212 -10.52 7.28 -2.08
C SER A 212 -10.41 7.93 -0.71
N GLN A 213 -9.34 7.70 0.05
CA GLN A 213 -9.08 8.37 1.33
C GLN A 213 -8.35 9.71 1.18
N LEU A 214 -7.85 10.02 -0.02
CA LEU A 214 -7.25 11.32 -0.30
C LEU A 214 -8.32 12.36 -0.59
N ASN A 215 -7.97 13.62 -0.33
CA ASN A 215 -8.78 14.74 -0.76
C ASN A 215 -9.13 14.67 -2.25
N GLN A 216 -10.42 14.80 -2.58
CA GLN A 216 -10.96 14.72 -3.94
C GLN A 216 -10.23 15.60 -4.97
N ARG A 217 -9.69 16.76 -4.57
CA ARG A 217 -8.94 17.62 -5.50
C ARG A 217 -7.64 17.01 -5.97
N ILE A 218 -6.94 16.32 -5.08
CA ILE A 218 -5.68 15.65 -5.38
C ILE A 218 -5.96 14.30 -6.03
N ALA A 219 -6.93 13.55 -5.49
CA ALA A 219 -7.32 12.25 -6.01
C ALA A 219 -7.79 12.30 -7.47
N ARG A 220 -8.35 13.42 -7.96
CA ARG A 220 -8.82 13.56 -9.35
C ARG A 220 -7.78 14.11 -10.32
N LEU A 221 -6.58 14.46 -9.86
CA LEU A 221 -5.55 14.98 -10.74
C LEU A 221 -5.13 13.93 -11.77
N PRO A 222 -5.10 14.25 -13.08
CA PRO A 222 -4.61 13.34 -14.10
C PRO A 222 -3.10 13.08 -13.97
N GLN A 223 -2.36 14.01 -13.37
CA GLN A 223 -0.95 13.85 -13.06
C GLN A 223 -0.74 12.78 -11.98
N LEU A 224 -1.69 12.56 -11.07
CA LEU A 224 -1.53 11.55 -10.03
C LEU A 224 -1.91 10.16 -10.56
N ILE A 225 -0.90 9.37 -10.90
CA ILE A 225 -1.09 7.99 -11.38
C ILE A 225 -1.05 7.02 -10.22
N GLU A 226 -2.03 6.12 -10.19
CA GLU A 226 -2.15 5.10 -9.15
C GLU A 226 -1.47 3.80 -9.58
N VAL A 227 -0.74 3.18 -8.64
CA VAL A 227 -0.15 1.85 -8.79
C VAL A 227 -0.58 1.01 -7.59
N GLU A 228 -1.40 -0.01 -7.85
CA GLU A 228 -1.90 -0.93 -6.83
C GLU A 228 -0.78 -1.90 -6.39
N VAL A 229 -0.52 -1.96 -5.09
CA VAL A 229 0.35 -2.94 -4.44
C VAL A 229 -0.46 -4.21 -4.20
N PRO A 230 -0.11 -5.33 -4.85
CA PRO A 230 -0.92 -6.54 -4.83
C PRO A 230 -0.85 -7.26 -3.48
N SER A 231 -1.91 -8.00 -3.15
CA SER A 231 -1.89 -8.99 -2.07
C SER A 231 -0.92 -10.15 -2.41
N PRO A 232 -0.33 -10.80 -1.39
CA PRO A 232 0.65 -11.87 -1.63
C PRO A 232 -0.03 -13.07 -2.30
N ASP A 233 0.60 -13.58 -3.36
CA ASP A 233 0.15 -14.78 -4.07
C ASP A 233 0.47 -16.07 -3.29
N LEU A 234 -0.05 -17.21 -3.77
CA LEU A 234 0.16 -18.52 -3.14
C LEU A 234 1.65 -18.89 -3.07
N GLU A 235 2.42 -18.60 -4.12
CA GLU A 235 3.86 -18.90 -4.17
C GLU A 235 4.63 -18.09 -3.13
N THR A 236 4.31 -16.81 -2.98
CA THR A 236 4.90 -15.88 -2.03
C THR A 236 4.60 -16.31 -0.60
N ARG A 237 3.35 -16.71 -0.31
CA ARG A 237 2.99 -17.26 1.02
C ARG A 237 3.72 -18.57 1.31
N LYS A 238 3.80 -19.49 0.35
CA LYS A 238 4.58 -20.75 0.49
C LYS A 238 6.06 -20.45 0.78
N HIS A 239 6.65 -19.51 0.04
CA HIS A 239 8.03 -19.08 0.25
C HIS A 239 8.25 -18.50 1.64
N PHE A 240 7.34 -17.63 2.10
CA PHE A 240 7.39 -17.05 3.45
C PHE A 240 7.31 -18.10 4.55
N ILE A 241 6.40 -19.07 4.45
CA ILE A 241 6.27 -20.16 5.43
C ILE A 241 7.55 -21.02 5.46
N SER A 242 8.13 -21.31 4.29
CA SER A 242 9.37 -22.07 4.18
C SER A 242 10.54 -21.32 4.79
N TRP A 243 10.67 -20.02 4.49
CA TRP A 243 11.68 -19.15 5.07
C TRP A 243 11.54 -19.05 6.59
N PHE A 244 10.32 -18.80 7.08
CA PHE A 244 10.04 -18.68 8.51
C PHE A 244 10.39 -19.98 9.25
N SER A 245 10.15 -21.14 8.63
CA SER A 245 10.53 -22.45 9.18
C SER A 245 12.04 -22.70 9.19
N ARG A 246 12.80 -22.13 8.24
CA ARG A 246 14.27 -22.29 8.13
C ARG A 246 15.05 -21.33 9.01
N ASN A 247 14.57 -20.10 9.12
CA ASN A 247 15.17 -19.06 9.96
C ASN A 247 14.79 -19.23 11.45
N ASP A 248 14.01 -20.27 11.76
CA ASP A 248 13.63 -20.66 13.11
C ASP A 248 14.85 -21.22 13.86
N ASN A 249 15.49 -20.34 14.64
CA ASN A 249 16.61 -20.69 15.49
C ASN A 249 16.14 -21.50 16.71
N LYS A 250 16.55 -22.78 16.76
CA LYS A 250 16.82 -23.61 17.96
C LYS A 250 15.80 -23.49 19.12
N ASP A 251 14.70 -24.27 19.05
CA ASP A 251 14.18 -25.11 20.17
C ASP A 251 12.70 -25.52 20.01
N ARG A 252 11.94 -24.98 19.05
CA ARG A 252 10.52 -25.33 18.87
C ARG A 252 10.10 -25.42 17.41
N LYS A 253 10.29 -26.59 16.80
CA LYS A 253 9.75 -26.89 15.47
C LYS A 253 8.25 -26.58 15.44
N LEU A 254 7.82 -25.82 14.44
CA LEU A 254 6.39 -25.61 14.14
C LEU A 254 5.69 -26.96 14.00
N GLN A 255 4.75 -27.25 14.90
CA GLN A 255 3.85 -28.40 14.74
C GLN A 255 2.69 -27.98 13.85
N LEU A 256 2.92 -28.06 12.54
CA LEU A 256 1.87 -27.86 11.54
C LEU A 256 0.92 -29.07 11.54
N TRP A 257 -0.38 -28.81 11.37
CA TRP A 257 -1.39 -29.87 11.19
C TRP A 257 -1.31 -30.55 9.82
N GLY A 258 -0.72 -29.88 8.84
CA GLY A 258 -0.65 -30.30 7.44
C GLY A 258 0.62 -29.82 6.73
N THR A 259 0.61 -29.85 5.40
CA THR A 259 1.74 -29.41 4.58
C THR A 259 1.87 -27.89 4.53
N GLN A 260 3.07 -27.38 4.21
CA GLN A 260 3.26 -25.93 3.97
C GLN A 260 2.36 -25.40 2.84
N ALA A 261 1.99 -26.26 1.89
CA ALA A 261 1.10 -25.91 0.80
C ALA A 261 -0.35 -25.71 1.27
N GLU A 262 -0.87 -26.64 2.07
CA GLU A 262 -2.21 -26.55 2.66
C GLU A 262 -2.35 -25.32 3.55
N LEU A 263 -1.32 -24.99 4.35
CA LEU A 263 -1.33 -23.78 5.16
C LEU A 263 -1.37 -22.52 4.27
N ALA A 264 -0.60 -22.48 3.18
CA ALA A 264 -0.58 -21.34 2.26
C ALA A 264 -1.92 -21.14 1.51
N GLU A 265 -2.66 -22.24 1.29
CA GLU A 265 -4.01 -22.22 0.70
C GLU A 265 -5.05 -21.70 1.69
N LEU A 266 -5.05 -22.20 2.93
CA LEU A 266 -6.00 -21.75 3.95
C LEU A 266 -5.75 -20.33 4.46
N THR A 267 -4.52 -19.83 4.32
CA THR A 267 -4.16 -18.45 4.66
C THR A 267 -4.32 -17.48 3.49
N ALA A 268 -5.04 -17.91 2.44
CA ALA A 268 -5.50 -17.01 1.39
C ALA A 268 -6.29 -15.83 1.99
N GLY A 269 -6.08 -14.63 1.46
CA GLY A 269 -6.66 -13.40 2.02
C GLY A 269 -5.86 -12.73 3.14
N LEU A 270 -4.87 -13.40 3.73
CA LEU A 270 -3.96 -12.77 4.70
C LEU A 270 -2.79 -12.04 4.01
N SER A 271 -2.38 -10.92 4.62
CA SER A 271 -1.07 -10.32 4.36
C SER A 271 0.06 -11.20 4.92
N LEU A 272 1.29 -11.06 4.41
CA LEU A 272 2.44 -11.77 4.98
C LEU A 272 2.71 -11.35 6.42
N HIS A 273 2.45 -10.10 6.77
CA HIS A 273 2.54 -9.63 8.14
C HIS A 273 1.53 -10.36 9.05
N ALA A 274 0.27 -10.49 8.63
CA ALA A 274 -0.75 -11.22 9.39
C ALA A 274 -0.39 -12.72 9.51
N LEU A 275 0.11 -13.32 8.44
CA LEU A 275 0.63 -14.69 8.43
C LEU A 275 1.79 -14.84 9.42
N MET A 276 2.71 -13.88 9.48
CA MET A 276 3.80 -13.86 10.46
C MET A 276 3.26 -13.83 11.90
N GLN A 277 2.26 -13.01 12.19
CA GLN A 277 1.65 -12.96 13.53
C GLN A 277 0.97 -14.28 13.89
N LEU A 278 0.28 -14.91 12.94
CA LEU A 278 -0.33 -16.24 13.11
C LEU A 278 0.74 -17.27 13.47
N LEU A 279 1.82 -17.36 12.68
CA LEU A 279 2.92 -18.30 12.91
C LEU A 279 3.64 -18.05 14.26
N LYS A 280 3.88 -16.78 14.61
CA LYS A 280 4.42 -16.40 15.93
C LYS A 280 3.48 -16.81 17.06
N GLY A 281 2.17 -16.63 16.91
CA GLY A 281 1.17 -17.04 17.89
C GLY A 281 1.18 -18.54 18.17
N VAL A 282 1.30 -19.37 17.12
CA VAL A 282 1.43 -20.83 17.24
C VAL A 282 2.70 -21.24 17.98
N ARG A 283 3.78 -20.46 17.87
CA ARG A 283 5.02 -20.74 18.64
C ARG A 283 4.82 -20.57 20.15
N HIS A 284 3.98 -19.62 20.56
CA HIS A 284 3.71 -19.32 21.96
C HIS A 284 2.64 -20.26 22.55
N GLY A 285 1.61 -20.61 21.78
CA GLY A 285 0.65 -21.63 22.15
C GLY A 285 1.24 -23.03 21.98
N ARG A 286 1.39 -23.81 23.05
CA ARG A 286 1.89 -25.21 22.96
C ARG A 286 0.95 -26.17 22.17
N ALA A 287 -0.15 -25.67 21.63
CA ALA A 287 -1.15 -26.45 20.91
C ALA A 287 -0.79 -26.58 19.42
N LYS A 288 -1.09 -27.74 18.84
CA LYS A 288 -1.05 -27.92 17.39
C LYS A 288 -2.07 -26.97 16.76
N LEU A 289 -1.64 -26.19 15.78
CA LEU A 289 -2.51 -25.30 15.02
C LEU A 289 -3.54 -26.17 14.27
N SER A 290 -4.79 -26.25 14.73
CA SER A 290 -5.83 -27.01 14.02
C SER A 290 -6.26 -26.25 12.76
N GLN A 291 -6.79 -26.98 11.76
CA GLN A 291 -7.35 -26.36 10.56
C GLN A 291 -8.44 -25.35 10.89
N GLU A 292 -9.31 -25.69 11.85
CA GLU A 292 -10.40 -24.84 12.33
C GLU A 292 -9.90 -23.53 12.96
N GLU A 293 -8.79 -23.59 13.71
CA GLU A 293 -8.21 -22.40 14.33
C GLU A 293 -7.60 -21.44 13.29
N VAL A 294 -7.02 -21.98 12.20
CA VAL A 294 -6.52 -21.16 11.08
C VAL A 294 -7.67 -20.43 10.41
N VAL A 295 -8.73 -21.17 10.05
CA VAL A 295 -9.91 -20.59 9.40
C VAL A 295 -10.52 -19.51 10.29
N PHE A 296 -10.68 -19.78 11.59
CA PHE A 296 -11.21 -18.80 12.54
C PHE A 296 -10.36 -17.51 12.60
N LYS A 297 -9.02 -17.63 12.62
CA LYS A 297 -8.13 -16.47 12.62
C LYS A 297 -8.15 -15.70 11.29
N VAL A 298 -8.25 -16.40 10.17
CA VAL A 298 -8.36 -15.81 8.83
C VAL A 298 -9.66 -15.02 8.72
N GLU A 299 -10.79 -15.62 9.13
CA GLU A 299 -12.08 -14.94 9.18
C GLU A 299 -12.06 -13.71 10.09
N GLY A 300 -11.45 -13.83 11.28
CA GLY A 300 -11.30 -12.71 12.22
C GLY A 300 -10.48 -11.56 11.65
N PHE A 301 -9.38 -11.87 10.96
CA PHE A 301 -8.56 -10.85 10.27
C PHE A 301 -9.32 -10.17 9.15
N ILE A 302 -10.03 -10.92 8.31
CA ILE A 302 -10.80 -10.34 7.21
C ILE A 302 -11.93 -9.45 7.75
N LYS A 303 -12.62 -9.87 8.81
CA LYS A 303 -13.64 -9.06 9.48
C LYS A 303 -13.07 -7.78 10.08
N SER A 304 -11.87 -7.80 10.66
CA SER A 304 -11.25 -6.58 11.21
C SER A 304 -10.83 -5.58 10.13
N GLN A 305 -10.48 -6.05 8.92
CA GLN A 305 -10.14 -5.19 7.79
C GLN A 305 -11.37 -4.56 7.13
N LEU A 306 -12.43 -5.35 6.95
CA LEU A 306 -13.65 -4.93 6.22
C LEU A 306 -14.72 -4.29 7.12
N GLY A 307 -14.68 -4.56 8.42
CA GLY A 307 -15.71 -4.18 9.38
C GLY A 307 -16.76 -5.28 9.58
N GLU A 308 -17.10 -5.56 10.84
CA GLU A 308 -18.02 -6.66 11.22
C GLU A 308 -19.44 -6.49 10.67
N GLU A 309 -19.85 -5.25 10.40
CA GLU A 309 -21.19 -4.90 9.90
C GLU A 309 -21.33 -5.06 8.37
N VAL A 310 -20.21 -5.18 7.64
CA VAL A 310 -20.19 -5.18 6.16
C VAL A 310 -20.35 -6.59 5.61
N VAL A 311 -19.63 -7.55 6.20
CA VAL A 311 -19.52 -8.93 5.69
C VAL A 311 -19.72 -9.97 6.78
N GLU A 312 -20.50 -10.99 6.46
CA GLU A 312 -20.66 -12.17 7.31
C GLU A 312 -20.04 -13.40 6.63
N PHE A 313 -19.11 -14.03 7.33
CA PHE A 313 -18.52 -15.30 6.93
C PHE A 313 -19.38 -16.44 7.46
N LYS A 314 -19.80 -17.32 6.55
CA LYS A 314 -20.51 -18.55 6.86
C LYS A 314 -19.74 -19.73 6.27
N LYS A 315 -19.46 -20.73 7.10
CA LYS A 315 -19.04 -22.05 6.65
C LYS A 315 -20.23 -23.01 6.82
N PRO A 316 -20.96 -23.33 5.73
CA PRO A 316 -22.13 -24.20 5.85
C PRO A 316 -21.70 -25.60 6.27
N GLY A 317 -22.32 -26.12 7.33
CA GLY A 317 -22.09 -27.48 7.81
C GLY A 317 -23.01 -28.53 7.18
N HIS A 318 -24.07 -28.09 6.49
CA HIS A 318 -25.10 -28.95 5.92
C HIS A 318 -24.89 -29.19 4.43
N SER A 319 -25.25 -30.38 3.97
CA SER A 319 -25.10 -30.84 2.58
C SER A 319 -26.43 -30.86 1.81
N LEU A 320 -26.40 -31.07 0.48
CA LEU A 320 -27.64 -31.23 -0.31
C LEU A 320 -28.48 -32.44 0.12
N ARG A 321 -27.93 -33.35 0.94
CA ARG A 321 -28.67 -34.49 1.50
C ARG A 321 -29.68 -34.03 2.55
N GLU A 322 -29.37 -32.97 3.30
CA GLU A 322 -30.20 -32.44 4.39
C GLU A 322 -31.34 -31.55 3.90
N VAL A 323 -31.28 -31.07 2.64
CA VAL A 323 -32.38 -30.36 2.00
C VAL A 323 -33.53 -31.35 1.74
N ILE A 324 -34.73 -31.13 2.28
CA ILE A 324 -35.88 -32.01 1.99
C ILE A 324 -36.56 -31.58 0.68
N GLY A 325 -36.85 -32.53 -0.21
CA GLY A 325 -37.58 -32.27 -1.47
C GLY A 325 -36.70 -31.84 -2.64
N PHE A 326 -37.22 -30.98 -3.52
CA PHE A 326 -36.52 -30.36 -4.65
C PHE A 326 -35.77 -31.32 -5.60
N LYS A 327 -36.26 -32.56 -5.79
CA LYS A 327 -35.57 -33.61 -6.56
C LYS A 327 -35.01 -33.13 -7.91
N ARG A 328 -35.84 -32.47 -8.72
CA ARG A 328 -35.44 -31.95 -10.04
C ARG A 328 -34.34 -30.89 -9.94
N LEU A 329 -34.45 -29.98 -8.98
CA LEU A 329 -33.45 -28.93 -8.74
C LEU A 329 -32.14 -29.54 -8.23
N LYS A 330 -32.18 -30.49 -7.29
CA LYS A 330 -30.98 -31.20 -6.82
C LYS A 330 -30.26 -31.92 -7.95
N THR A 331 -31.00 -32.58 -8.85
CA THR A 331 -30.41 -33.23 -10.03
C THR A 331 -29.76 -32.21 -10.96
N PHE A 332 -30.40 -31.06 -11.19
CA PHE A 332 -29.83 -29.98 -11.98
C PHE A 332 -28.57 -29.39 -11.33
N LEU A 333 -28.61 -29.09 -10.03
CA LEU A 333 -27.48 -28.54 -9.29
C LEU A 333 -26.26 -29.47 -9.35
N LYS A 334 -26.47 -30.78 -9.16
CA LYS A 334 -25.40 -31.78 -9.22
C LYS A 334 -24.81 -31.98 -10.60
N LYS A 335 -25.62 -31.91 -11.66
CA LYS A 335 -25.17 -32.16 -13.03
C LYS A 335 -24.55 -30.93 -13.70
N GLU A 336 -25.13 -29.76 -13.47
CA GLU A 336 -24.80 -28.56 -14.23
C GLU A 336 -24.06 -27.52 -13.38
N VAL A 337 -24.50 -27.29 -12.14
CA VAL A 337 -24.07 -26.12 -11.37
C VAL A 337 -22.79 -26.41 -10.58
N ILE A 338 -22.75 -27.50 -9.81
CA ILE A 338 -21.59 -27.91 -9.01
C ILE A 338 -20.33 -28.09 -9.88
N PRO A 339 -20.37 -28.82 -11.01
CA PRO A 339 -19.19 -28.97 -11.85
C PRO A 339 -18.68 -27.64 -12.41
N ARG A 340 -19.59 -26.74 -12.80
CA ARG A 340 -19.23 -25.44 -13.36
C ARG A 340 -18.71 -24.44 -12.32
N PHE A 341 -19.18 -24.52 -11.07
CA PHE A 341 -18.59 -23.71 -9.99
C PHE A 341 -17.26 -24.29 -9.50
N GLY A 342 -17.05 -25.61 -9.60
CA GLY A 342 -15.81 -26.28 -9.17
C GLY A 342 -14.66 -26.25 -10.18
N MET A 343 -14.85 -25.69 -11.38
CA MET A 343 -13.80 -25.52 -12.39
C MET A 343 -12.72 -24.52 -11.95
N GLU A 344 -11.54 -24.60 -12.57
CA GLU A 344 -10.45 -23.65 -12.31
C GLU A 344 -10.79 -22.23 -12.81
N SER A 345 -10.09 -21.23 -12.26
CA SER A 345 -10.38 -19.80 -12.51
C SER A 345 -10.23 -19.45 -14.00
N GLY A 346 -11.34 -19.04 -14.62
CA GLY A 346 -11.43 -18.66 -16.04
C GLY A 346 -12.51 -19.42 -16.80
N GLU A 347 -12.79 -20.67 -16.40
CA GLU A 347 -13.87 -21.51 -16.98
C GLU A 347 -15.05 -21.68 -16.02
N ALA A 348 -14.86 -21.32 -14.75
CA ALA A 348 -15.89 -21.38 -13.74
C ALA A 348 -17.05 -20.40 -14.03
N LEU A 349 -18.27 -20.81 -13.65
CA LEU A 349 -19.44 -19.94 -13.76
C LEU A 349 -19.26 -18.71 -12.85
N PRO A 350 -19.27 -17.47 -13.38
CA PRO A 350 -18.95 -16.27 -12.61
C PRO A 350 -20.07 -15.86 -11.63
N GLY A 351 -21.29 -16.37 -11.84
CA GLY A 351 -22.42 -16.08 -10.96
C GLY A 351 -23.72 -16.74 -11.44
N ALA A 352 -24.71 -16.77 -10.55
CA ALA A 352 -26.05 -17.28 -10.85
C ALA A 352 -27.11 -16.41 -10.15
N ALA A 353 -28.13 -16.00 -10.90
CA ALA A 353 -29.30 -15.32 -10.34
C ALA A 353 -30.39 -16.34 -10.01
N ILE A 354 -30.88 -16.34 -8.76
CA ILE A 354 -31.79 -17.37 -8.26
C ILE A 354 -33.15 -16.74 -7.93
N GLY A 355 -34.12 -16.98 -8.80
CA GLY A 355 -35.51 -16.54 -8.60
C GLY A 355 -36.34 -17.53 -7.76
N GLY A 356 -37.31 -17.01 -7.00
CA GLY A 356 -38.36 -17.83 -6.39
C GLY A 356 -39.10 -17.12 -5.24
N PRO A 357 -40.12 -17.76 -4.63
CA PRO A 357 -40.87 -17.17 -3.53
C PRO A 357 -40.06 -17.01 -2.25
N ILE A 358 -40.39 -16.00 -1.44
CA ILE A 358 -39.77 -15.77 -0.12
C ILE A 358 -40.00 -17.02 0.75
N GLY A 359 -38.98 -17.42 1.50
CA GLY A 359 -39.06 -18.61 2.37
C GLY A 359 -38.92 -19.96 1.66
N ALA A 360 -38.71 -20.00 0.34
CA ALA A 360 -38.53 -21.26 -0.41
C ALA A 360 -37.19 -22.00 -0.14
N GLY A 361 -36.41 -21.58 0.86
CA GLY A 361 -35.13 -22.21 1.21
C GLY A 361 -33.99 -21.96 0.23
N LYS A 362 -34.05 -20.92 -0.62
CA LYS A 362 -33.00 -20.61 -1.61
C LYS A 362 -31.61 -20.51 -0.98
N THR A 363 -31.46 -19.68 0.06
CA THR A 363 -30.20 -19.52 0.78
C THR A 363 -29.71 -20.84 1.34
N PHE A 364 -30.59 -21.61 2.00
CA PHE A 364 -30.25 -22.90 2.60
C PHE A 364 -29.77 -23.93 1.56
N ILE A 365 -30.39 -23.99 0.38
CA ILE A 365 -29.99 -24.89 -0.71
C ILE A 365 -28.61 -24.52 -1.25
N PHE A 366 -28.33 -23.22 -1.44
CA PHE A 366 -27.05 -22.77 -1.99
C PHE A 366 -25.92 -22.77 -0.95
N GLU A 367 -26.22 -22.61 0.35
CA GLU A 367 -25.29 -22.92 1.43
C GLU A 367 -24.87 -24.40 1.37
N ALA A 368 -25.82 -25.32 1.10
CA ALA A 368 -25.51 -26.74 0.91
C ALA A 368 -24.68 -27.02 -0.36
N VAL A 369 -24.85 -26.24 -1.43
CA VAL A 369 -23.99 -26.33 -2.63
C VAL A 369 -22.56 -25.87 -2.29
N ALA A 370 -22.42 -24.79 -1.53
CA ALA A 370 -21.11 -24.30 -1.09
C ALA A 370 -20.39 -25.32 -0.19
N ALA A 371 -21.12 -26.01 0.71
CA ALA A 371 -20.57 -27.10 1.51
C ALA A 371 -20.04 -28.26 0.64
N GLU A 372 -20.78 -28.67 -0.41
CA GLU A 372 -20.32 -29.74 -1.31
C GLU A 372 -19.06 -29.35 -2.12
N LEU A 373 -18.82 -28.05 -2.30
CA LEU A 373 -17.65 -27.51 -3.00
C LEU A 373 -16.49 -27.11 -2.07
N ASP A 374 -16.65 -27.30 -0.76
CA ASP A 374 -15.74 -26.80 0.29
C ASP A 374 -15.41 -25.31 0.13
N MET A 375 -16.42 -24.51 -0.24
CA MET A 375 -16.30 -23.07 -0.44
C MET A 375 -16.78 -22.31 0.80
N VAL A 376 -16.06 -21.24 1.12
CA VAL A 376 -16.49 -20.26 2.13
C VAL A 376 -17.60 -19.39 1.53
N VAL A 377 -18.69 -19.18 2.27
CA VAL A 377 -19.77 -18.27 1.87
C VAL A 377 -19.54 -16.92 2.52
N LEU A 378 -19.45 -15.88 1.69
CA LEU A 378 -19.35 -14.49 2.12
C LEU A 378 -20.68 -13.80 1.83
N VAL A 379 -21.42 -13.47 2.87
CA VAL A 379 -22.69 -12.74 2.77
C VAL A 379 -22.41 -11.26 2.92
N ILE A 380 -22.75 -10.51 1.89
CA ILE A 380 -22.68 -9.06 1.89
C ILE A 380 -23.92 -8.51 2.59
N LYS A 381 -23.75 -7.71 3.65
CA LYS A 381 -24.86 -7.08 4.38
C LYS A 381 -25.08 -5.64 3.95
N ASN A 382 -24.40 -4.70 4.62
CA ASN A 382 -24.55 -3.27 4.44
C ASN A 382 -23.25 -2.68 3.91
N ILE A 383 -23.08 -2.65 2.59
CA ILE A 383 -21.90 -1.97 2.01
C ILE A 383 -22.09 -0.45 1.96
N ARG A 384 -23.34 0.03 1.99
CA ARG A 384 -23.61 1.48 2.02
C ARG A 384 -23.40 2.01 3.43
N SER A 385 -22.27 2.67 3.65
CA SER A 385 -22.06 3.48 4.85
C SER A 385 -22.84 4.80 4.74
N LYS A 386 -23.05 5.47 5.87
CA LYS A 386 -23.72 6.79 5.92
C LYS A 386 -22.82 7.93 5.42
N TYR A 387 -21.52 7.69 5.26
CA TYR A 387 -20.50 8.68 4.91
C TYR A 387 -19.93 8.41 3.52
N TYR A 388 -19.90 9.46 2.68
CA TYR A 388 -19.33 9.42 1.33
C TYR A 388 -17.82 9.11 1.41
N GLY A 389 -17.27 8.28 0.51
CA GLY A 389 -15.86 7.87 0.49
C GLY A 389 -15.53 6.60 1.28
N GLU A 390 -16.10 6.40 2.47
CA GLU A 390 -15.89 5.17 3.26
C GLU A 390 -16.36 3.91 2.53
N THR A 391 -17.48 4.02 1.81
CA THR A 391 -18.02 2.90 1.01
C THR A 391 -17.03 2.44 -0.06
N ASP A 392 -16.34 3.37 -0.73
CA ASP A 392 -15.38 3.05 -1.80
C ASP A 392 -14.15 2.33 -1.23
N VAL A 393 -13.61 2.80 -0.10
CA VAL A 393 -12.50 2.16 0.60
C VAL A 393 -12.85 0.73 1.02
N ILE A 394 -14.06 0.53 1.56
CA ILE A 394 -14.57 -0.80 1.94
C ILE A 394 -14.67 -1.71 0.71
N PHE A 395 -15.20 -1.21 -0.42
CA PHE A 395 -15.26 -1.97 -1.67
C PHE A 395 -13.87 -2.34 -2.20
N GLU A 396 -12.91 -1.42 -2.15
CA GLU A 396 -11.52 -1.68 -2.54
C GLU A 396 -10.85 -2.73 -1.64
N ARG A 397 -11.03 -2.63 -0.32
CA ARG A 397 -10.59 -3.66 0.65
C ARG A 397 -11.26 -5.02 0.35
N LEU A 398 -12.57 -5.03 0.13
CA LEU A 398 -13.33 -6.24 -0.17
C LEU A 398 -12.83 -6.90 -1.44
N ARG A 399 -12.61 -6.10 -2.50
CA ARG A 399 -12.04 -6.57 -3.77
C ARG A 399 -10.67 -7.21 -3.55
N ARG A 400 -9.78 -6.58 -2.78
CA ARG A 400 -8.44 -7.13 -2.48
C ARG A 400 -8.52 -8.47 -1.77
N VAL A 401 -9.37 -8.58 -0.75
CA VAL A 401 -9.60 -9.84 -0.02
C VAL A 401 -10.15 -10.91 -0.96
N LEU A 402 -11.18 -10.59 -1.75
CA LEU A 402 -11.80 -11.54 -2.68
C LEU A 402 -10.83 -12.03 -3.75
N MET A 403 -9.99 -11.15 -4.30
CA MET A 403 -8.96 -11.51 -5.27
C MET A 403 -7.85 -12.40 -4.67
N ALA A 404 -7.61 -12.28 -3.37
CA ALA A 404 -6.63 -13.10 -2.66
C ALA A 404 -7.19 -14.48 -2.26
N LEU A 405 -8.52 -14.63 -2.18
CA LEU A 405 -9.19 -15.89 -1.90
C LEU A 405 -9.38 -16.70 -3.19
N SER A 406 -8.96 -17.96 -3.20
CA SER A 406 -9.01 -18.81 -4.39
C SER A 406 -10.41 -19.36 -4.71
N ARG A 407 -11.23 -19.59 -3.68
CA ARG A 407 -12.57 -20.20 -3.80
C ARG A 407 -13.53 -19.60 -2.79
N VAL A 408 -14.42 -18.72 -3.25
CA VAL A 408 -15.44 -18.06 -2.40
C VAL A 408 -16.74 -17.98 -3.16
N LEU A 409 -17.84 -18.23 -2.45
CA LEU A 409 -19.18 -17.96 -2.95
C LEU A 409 -19.73 -16.71 -2.28
N ILE A 410 -20.08 -15.71 -3.07
CA ILE A 410 -20.60 -14.43 -2.56
C ILE A 410 -22.13 -14.45 -2.65
N PHE A 411 -22.79 -14.17 -1.53
CA PHE A 411 -24.24 -13.95 -1.49
C PHE A 411 -24.53 -12.46 -1.43
N ILE A 412 -25.40 -12.03 -2.34
CA ILE A 412 -25.89 -10.66 -2.51
C ILE A 412 -27.38 -10.64 -2.25
#